data_AF-A0A947K6M4-F1
#
_entry.id   AF-A0A947K6M4-F1
#
_cell.length_a   1.000
_cell.length_b   1.000
_cell.length_c   1.000
_cell.angle_alpha   90.00
_cell.angle_beta   90.00
_cell.angle_gamma   90.00
#
_symmetry.space_group_name_H-M   'P 1'
#
loop_
_entity.id
_entity.type
_entity.pdbx_description
1 polymer ?
#
loop_
_entity_poly.entity_id
_entity_poly.type
_entity_poly.pdbx_seq_one_letter_code
_entity_poly.pdbx_strand_id
1 'polypeptide(L)'
;MSKTIQFIPEQDRILLKYRPSDLRDPRLIGNKLETEGRVTLRKTFSFERADLVEKVESEDYFECQYTFIFGVADGPYFRVKHQILGLKHDLLLDKGMKFSDKTFIATRDISIFHRIDALVDEPIVVGGDGDGAIPPEAFDELLVNFPTTTEMNHYARARVTGVLKDYLGTMSDAQTKLDSYLNQKKTIPNRSKIDFIRDYEPKKFEYVRDEISAMLREVEAKPDAFKEKDWQRQIVEFLLLIFPKYVAVLENVHIKDFYPIRGDSTNRYIDLLLVDANGSVDAIEVKRPRPHQLLSRKPGSRGNYTPGGELSEAVMQVEKYIFHLSKWGRAGEREIQRPYRAKLPLGFEIKITNPKAMLILGRDKDFDDRQLFDFEIIRRKYANVIDIMTYDDLLRRLDNIIAMLPQNYSKLSATLKKIPGLDAKEE
;
A
#
# COMPACT_ATOMS: atom_id res chain seq x y z
N MET A 1 31.35 18.94 -27.74
CA MET A 1 30.44 18.77 -28.88
C MET A 1 29.40 19.89 -28.83
N SER A 2 29.35 20.73 -29.87
CA SER A 2 28.41 21.86 -29.97
C SER A 2 26.95 21.36 -29.85
N LYS A 3 26.13 21.96 -28.98
CA LYS A 3 24.70 21.64 -28.91
C LYS A 3 24.03 21.97 -30.24
N THR A 4 23.26 21.02 -30.79
CA THR A 4 22.51 21.17 -32.04
C THR A 4 21.43 22.26 -31.94
N ILE A 5 20.86 22.46 -30.75
CA ILE A 5 19.84 23.48 -30.48
C ILE A 5 20.26 24.29 -29.25
N GLN A 6 20.11 25.60 -29.34
CA GLN A 6 20.31 26.53 -28.24
C GLN A 6 19.19 27.56 -28.20
N PHE A 7 18.62 27.78 -27.02
CA PHE A 7 17.68 28.87 -26.77
C PHE A 7 18.42 30.06 -26.20
N ILE A 8 18.14 31.24 -26.72
CA ILE A 8 18.72 32.52 -26.29
C ILE A 8 17.57 33.45 -25.92
N PRO A 9 17.25 33.58 -24.62
CA PRO A 9 16.28 34.55 -24.17
C PRO A 9 16.86 35.97 -24.27
N GLU A 10 16.09 36.87 -24.89
CA GLU A 10 16.31 38.32 -24.95
C GLU A 10 15.17 39.00 -24.16
N GLN A 11 15.21 40.33 -24.01
CA GLN A 11 14.19 41.05 -23.22
C GLN A 11 12.77 40.92 -23.79
N ASP A 12 12.65 40.89 -25.12
CA ASP A 12 11.39 40.94 -25.87
C ASP A 12 11.05 39.64 -26.62
N ARG A 13 11.97 38.66 -26.67
CA ARG A 13 11.78 37.42 -27.42
C ARG A 13 12.72 36.30 -26.97
N ILE A 14 12.45 35.08 -27.41
CA ILE A 14 13.39 33.95 -27.34
C ILE A 14 13.80 33.61 -28.77
N LEU A 15 15.10 33.46 -29.01
CA LEU A 15 15.64 32.93 -30.25
C LEU A 15 16.01 31.44 -30.11
N LEU A 16 15.72 30.65 -31.14
CA LEU A 16 16.23 29.28 -31.28
C LEU A 16 17.35 29.29 -32.33
N LYS A 17 18.57 29.01 -31.90
CA LYS A 17 19.70 28.74 -32.79
C LYS A 17 19.82 27.25 -33.06
N TYR A 18 19.83 26.89 -34.32
CA TYR A 18 19.96 25.52 -34.80
C TYR A 18 21.22 25.36 -35.63
N ARG A 19 21.99 24.31 -35.33
CA ARG A 19 23.11 23.85 -36.15
C ARG A 19 22.79 22.45 -36.69
N PRO A 20 22.82 22.25 -38.02
CA PRO A 20 22.62 20.93 -38.61
C PRO A 20 23.58 19.89 -38.02
N SER A 21 23.05 18.71 -37.71
CA SER A 21 23.82 17.60 -37.12
C SER A 21 23.96 16.38 -38.03
N ASP A 22 23.40 16.40 -39.24
CA ASP A 22 23.51 15.32 -40.23
C ASP A 22 24.41 15.75 -41.40
N LEU A 23 25.20 14.81 -41.91
CA LEU A 23 26.16 14.95 -43.02
C LEU A 23 25.48 15.07 -44.40
N ARG A 24 24.14 15.01 -44.45
CA ARG A 24 23.34 15.01 -45.67
C ARG A 24 22.81 16.42 -45.94
N ASP A 25 23.66 17.23 -46.57
CA ASP A 25 23.42 18.59 -47.09
C ASP A 25 22.99 19.66 -46.06
N PRO A 26 23.91 20.53 -45.60
CA PRO A 26 23.65 21.64 -44.68
C PRO A 26 22.68 22.70 -45.21
N ARG A 27 22.49 22.75 -46.54
CA ARG A 27 21.60 23.71 -47.21
C ARG A 27 20.16 23.23 -47.30
N LEU A 28 19.86 22.00 -46.87
CA LEU A 28 18.52 21.43 -46.92
C LEU A 28 17.48 22.30 -46.19
N ILE A 29 17.88 22.96 -45.09
CA ILE A 29 16.99 23.84 -44.31
C ILE A 29 16.67 25.11 -45.08
N GLY A 30 17.69 25.80 -45.61
CA GLY A 30 17.51 26.97 -46.47
C GLY A 30 16.63 26.65 -47.68
N ASN A 31 16.93 25.55 -48.39
CA ASN A 31 16.15 25.10 -49.55
C ASN A 31 14.68 24.84 -49.21
N LYS A 32 14.38 24.20 -48.06
CA LYS A 32 12.99 23.97 -47.62
C LYS A 32 12.26 25.26 -47.27
N LEU A 33 12.92 26.21 -46.60
CA LEU A 33 12.34 27.51 -46.31
C LEU A 33 12.06 28.32 -47.59
N GLU A 34 12.89 28.15 -48.62
CA GLU A 34 12.72 28.84 -49.90
C GLU A 34 11.63 28.21 -50.77
N THR A 35 11.53 26.88 -50.79
CA THR A 35 10.61 26.14 -51.67
C THR A 35 9.26 25.84 -51.04
N GLU A 36 9.23 25.44 -49.75
CA GLU A 36 8.03 25.05 -49.02
C GLU A 36 7.52 26.16 -48.08
N GLY A 37 8.31 27.20 -47.83
CA GLY A 37 7.99 28.30 -46.93
C GLY A 37 8.07 27.95 -45.43
N ARG A 38 8.34 26.68 -45.09
CA ARG A 38 8.40 26.16 -43.73
C ARG A 38 9.43 25.06 -43.56
N VAL A 39 9.89 24.85 -42.33
CA VAL A 39 10.80 23.75 -41.98
C VAL A 39 10.50 23.21 -40.59
N THR A 40 10.56 21.88 -40.42
CA THR A 40 10.44 21.25 -39.10
C THR A 40 11.78 20.67 -38.65
N LEU A 41 12.28 21.16 -37.51
CA LEU A 41 13.53 20.75 -36.88
C LEU A 41 13.26 19.73 -35.77
N ARG A 42 14.02 18.64 -35.75
CA ARG A 42 13.95 17.56 -34.73
C ARG A 42 12.52 17.09 -34.43
N LYS A 43 11.65 17.08 -35.47
CA LYS A 43 10.22 16.69 -35.39
C LYS A 43 9.39 17.47 -34.35
N THR A 44 9.89 18.60 -33.87
CA THR A 44 9.29 19.35 -32.76
C THR A 44 9.07 20.81 -33.12
N PHE A 45 10.06 21.48 -33.70
CA PHE A 45 10.00 22.92 -33.96
C PHE A 45 9.72 23.19 -35.44
N SER A 46 8.55 23.72 -35.76
CA SER A 46 8.16 24.10 -37.13
C SER A 46 8.23 25.61 -37.29
N PHE A 47 9.10 26.09 -38.16
CA PHE A 47 9.26 27.52 -38.41
C PHE A 47 8.84 27.87 -39.82
N GLU A 48 8.21 29.02 -39.99
CA GLU A 48 7.97 29.63 -41.29
C GLU A 48 9.16 30.51 -41.70
N ARG A 49 9.23 30.87 -42.97
CA ARG A 49 10.25 31.81 -43.47
C ARG A 49 10.24 33.15 -42.72
N ALA A 50 9.06 33.60 -42.28
CA ALA A 50 8.91 34.83 -41.50
C ALA A 50 9.54 34.77 -40.11
N ASP A 51 9.76 33.57 -39.56
CA ASP A 51 10.37 33.39 -38.25
C ASP A 51 11.92 33.39 -38.33
N LEU A 52 12.51 33.32 -39.54
CA LEU A 52 13.96 33.30 -39.74
C LEU A 52 14.56 34.72 -39.53
N VAL A 53 15.49 34.83 -38.58
CA VAL A 53 16.20 36.07 -38.25
C VAL A 53 17.54 36.14 -38.96
N GLU A 54 18.28 35.05 -38.95
CA GLU A 54 19.64 34.97 -39.45
C GLU A 54 19.89 33.60 -40.06
N LYS A 55 20.51 33.57 -41.23
CA LYS A 55 21.06 32.35 -41.83
C LYS A 55 22.53 32.54 -42.16
N VAL A 56 23.35 31.59 -41.71
CA VAL A 56 24.76 31.45 -42.08
C VAL A 56 24.86 30.15 -42.86
N GLU A 57 24.97 30.24 -44.18
CA GLU A 57 25.12 29.09 -45.06
C GLU A 57 26.61 28.88 -45.35
N SER A 58 27.09 27.66 -45.10
CA SER A 58 28.45 27.23 -45.43
C SER A 58 28.37 25.81 -46.02
N GLU A 59 29.33 25.47 -46.87
CA GLU A 59 29.53 24.08 -47.32
C GLU A 59 30.02 23.21 -46.15
N ASP A 60 30.67 23.83 -45.15
CA ASP A 60 30.96 23.18 -43.87
C ASP A 60 29.72 23.21 -42.97
N TYR A 61 29.19 22.02 -42.67
CA TYR A 61 28.03 21.85 -41.81
C TYR A 61 28.26 22.34 -40.38
N PHE A 62 29.52 22.37 -39.92
CA PHE A 62 29.86 22.90 -38.59
C PHE A 62 29.72 24.42 -38.49
N GLU A 63 29.80 25.11 -39.63
CA GLU A 63 29.66 26.56 -39.73
C GLU A 63 28.23 26.99 -40.11
N CYS A 64 27.44 26.06 -40.63
CA CYS A 64 26.05 26.31 -41.00
C CYS A 64 25.16 26.55 -39.76
N GLN A 65 24.42 27.65 -39.74
CA GLN A 65 23.58 28.03 -38.59
C GLN A 65 22.32 28.79 -39.04
N TYR A 66 21.20 28.47 -38.40
CA TYR A 66 19.93 29.18 -38.59
C TYR A 66 19.39 29.66 -37.24
N THR A 67 18.99 30.92 -37.18
CA THR A 67 18.40 31.55 -35.98
C THR A 67 16.95 31.91 -36.27
N PHE A 68 16.03 31.41 -35.44
CA PHE A 68 14.59 31.66 -35.57
C PHE A 68 14.03 32.37 -34.34
N ILE A 69 12.96 33.15 -34.51
CA ILE A 69 12.12 33.64 -33.41
C ILE A 69 11.33 32.43 -32.89
N PHE A 70 11.57 32.06 -31.64
CA PHE A 70 10.87 30.96 -30.98
C PHE A 70 9.65 31.42 -30.18
N GLY A 71 9.77 32.55 -29.49
CA GLY A 71 8.68 33.13 -28.72
C GLY A 71 8.85 34.63 -28.55
N VAL A 72 7.78 35.32 -28.22
CA VAL A 72 7.75 36.77 -27.98
C VAL A 72 7.31 37.06 -26.56
N ALA A 73 7.82 38.13 -25.97
CA ALA A 73 7.43 38.55 -24.63
C ALA A 73 5.95 38.93 -24.58
N ASP A 74 5.25 38.42 -23.58
CA ASP A 74 3.84 38.70 -23.31
C ASP A 74 3.64 38.78 -21.78
N GLY A 75 3.72 40.01 -21.24
CA GLY A 75 3.70 40.23 -19.79
C GLY A 75 4.82 39.48 -19.05
N PRO A 76 4.51 38.65 -18.03
CA PRO A 76 5.49 37.83 -17.31
C PRO A 76 5.93 36.58 -18.08
N TYR A 77 5.35 36.30 -19.25
CA TYR A 77 5.59 35.08 -20.03
C TYR A 77 6.32 35.36 -21.34
N PHE A 78 6.90 34.32 -21.91
CA PHE A 78 7.16 34.20 -23.34
C PHE A 78 6.06 33.38 -23.98
N ARG A 79 5.40 33.95 -24.99
CA ARG A 79 4.39 33.28 -25.80
C ARG A 79 5.03 32.64 -27.03
N VAL A 80 4.92 31.32 -27.12
CA VAL A 80 5.34 30.52 -28.28
C VAL A 80 4.10 30.21 -29.10
N LYS A 81 4.10 30.62 -30.38
CA LYS A 81 2.98 30.37 -31.28
C LYS A 81 2.71 28.87 -31.37
N HIS A 82 1.45 28.46 -31.30
CA HIS A 82 1.03 27.06 -31.32
C HIS A 82 1.55 26.31 -32.56
N GLN A 83 1.65 27.00 -33.71
CA GLN A 83 2.19 26.47 -34.97
C GLN A 83 3.65 26.00 -34.86
N ILE A 84 4.44 26.63 -33.98
CA ILE A 84 5.86 26.29 -33.80
C ILE A 84 6.03 24.91 -33.19
N LEU A 85 5.15 24.52 -32.26
CA LEU A 85 5.23 23.24 -31.56
C LEU A 85 4.15 22.24 -32.00
N GLY A 86 3.26 22.65 -32.91
CA GLY A 86 2.13 21.85 -33.37
C GLY A 86 1.11 21.58 -32.25
N LEU A 87 0.74 22.61 -31.49
CA LEU A 87 -0.19 22.56 -30.36
C LEU A 87 -1.57 23.10 -30.75
N LYS A 88 -2.59 22.81 -29.93
CA LYS A 88 -3.96 23.38 -30.08
C LYS A 88 -4.00 24.87 -29.74
N HIS A 89 -3.21 25.29 -28.74
CA HIS A 89 -3.14 26.66 -28.23
C HIS A 89 -1.70 27.14 -28.11
N ASP A 90 -1.51 28.46 -28.05
CA ASP A 90 -0.19 29.05 -27.80
C ASP A 90 0.33 28.61 -26.42
N LEU A 91 1.64 28.36 -26.35
CA LEU A 91 2.31 27.96 -25.12
C LEU A 91 2.85 29.20 -24.39
N LEU A 92 2.57 29.30 -23.09
CA LEU A 92 3.11 30.35 -22.22
C LEU A 92 4.17 29.77 -21.29
N LEU A 93 5.36 30.37 -21.30
CA LEU A 93 6.50 29.96 -20.48
C LEU A 93 6.97 31.13 -19.61
N ASP A 94 7.09 30.92 -18.31
CA ASP A 94 7.56 31.96 -17.40
C ASP A 94 8.98 32.46 -17.79
N LYS A 95 9.18 33.78 -17.75
CA LYS A 95 10.45 34.41 -18.15
C LYS A 95 11.64 34.02 -17.27
N GLY A 96 11.40 33.58 -16.04
CA GLY A 96 12.42 33.12 -15.09
C GLY A 96 12.90 31.68 -15.33
N MET A 97 12.22 30.92 -16.19
CA MET A 97 12.60 29.54 -16.48
C MET A 97 13.90 29.43 -17.30
N LYS A 98 14.64 28.35 -17.06
CA LYS A 98 15.81 27.98 -17.87
C LYS A 98 15.39 27.05 -18.99
N PHE A 99 15.62 27.48 -20.23
CA PHE A 99 15.28 26.69 -21.42
C PHE A 99 16.47 25.88 -21.93
N SER A 100 16.21 24.63 -22.30
CA SER A 100 17.13 23.78 -23.04
C SER A 100 16.37 22.94 -24.06
N ASP A 101 17.10 22.27 -24.95
CA ASP A 101 16.53 21.26 -25.84
C ASP A 101 15.72 20.20 -25.07
N LYS A 102 16.19 19.80 -23.89
CA LYS A 102 15.50 18.83 -23.00
C LYS A 102 14.19 19.34 -22.39
N THR A 103 13.96 20.65 -22.39
CA THR A 103 12.68 21.24 -21.95
C THR A 103 11.55 20.90 -22.93
N PHE A 104 11.88 20.71 -24.22
CA PHE A 104 10.91 20.51 -25.29
C PHE A 104 10.99 19.13 -25.93
N ILE A 105 12.16 18.50 -25.92
CA ILE A 105 12.44 17.23 -26.59
C ILE A 105 12.89 16.17 -25.59
N ALA A 106 12.11 15.09 -25.49
CA ALA A 106 12.47 13.87 -24.77
C ALA A 106 13.18 12.85 -25.68
N THR A 107 13.49 11.67 -25.15
CA THR A 107 14.20 10.63 -25.92
C THR A 107 13.45 10.26 -27.21
N ARG A 108 14.20 9.94 -28.28
CA ARG A 108 13.67 9.66 -29.63
C ARG A 108 12.94 10.82 -30.31
N ASP A 109 13.33 12.05 -30.03
CA ASP A 109 12.73 13.27 -30.59
C ASP A 109 11.22 13.39 -30.30
N ILE A 110 10.81 12.93 -29.11
CA ILE A 110 9.43 13.09 -28.66
C ILE A 110 9.25 14.54 -28.20
N SER A 111 8.35 15.27 -28.85
CA SER A 111 7.89 16.58 -28.37
C SER A 111 7.14 16.42 -27.05
N ILE A 112 7.69 17.01 -25.99
CA ILE A 112 7.14 16.96 -24.62
C ILE A 112 5.79 17.66 -24.58
N PHE A 113 5.71 18.88 -25.12
CA PHE A 113 4.48 19.66 -25.11
C PHE A 113 3.40 19.04 -25.99
N HIS A 114 3.75 18.42 -27.13
CA HIS A 114 2.76 17.72 -27.94
C HIS A 114 2.18 16.49 -27.21
N ARG A 115 2.96 15.83 -26.34
CA ARG A 115 2.44 14.75 -25.49
C ARG A 115 1.46 15.25 -24.42
N ILE A 116 1.69 16.44 -23.88
CA ILE A 116 0.79 17.08 -22.93
C ILE A 116 -0.49 17.55 -23.64
N ASP A 117 -0.36 18.28 -24.75
CA ASP A 117 -1.46 18.82 -25.56
C ASP A 117 -2.40 17.74 -26.12
N ALA A 118 -1.88 16.53 -26.38
CA ALA A 118 -2.72 15.39 -26.75
C ALA A 118 -3.67 14.91 -25.64
N LEU A 119 -3.42 15.30 -24.37
CA LEU A 119 -4.18 14.88 -23.18
C LEU A 119 -5.09 15.97 -22.61
N VAL A 120 -4.94 17.22 -23.06
CA VAL A 120 -5.69 18.38 -22.55
C VAL A 120 -6.25 19.21 -23.70
N ASP A 121 -7.33 19.95 -23.45
CA ASP A 121 -7.93 20.89 -24.41
C ASP A 121 -7.73 22.36 -24.00
N GLU A 122 -7.02 22.62 -22.90
CA GLU A 122 -6.74 23.96 -22.39
C GLU A 122 -5.33 24.46 -22.77
N PRO A 123 -5.08 25.79 -22.74
CA PRO A 123 -3.74 26.33 -22.97
C PRO A 123 -2.73 25.84 -21.94
N ILE A 124 -1.55 25.43 -22.39
CA ILE A 124 -0.49 25.01 -21.50
C ILE A 124 0.30 26.24 -21.03
N VAL A 125 0.36 26.43 -19.71
CA VAL A 125 1.14 27.49 -19.05
C VAL A 125 2.11 26.82 -18.10
N VAL A 126 3.40 27.18 -18.16
CA VAL A 126 4.43 26.63 -17.26
C VAL A 126 5.09 27.77 -16.49
N GLY A 127 5.06 27.69 -15.16
CA GLY A 127 5.57 28.70 -14.24
C GLY A 127 4.67 29.93 -14.06
N GLY A 128 5.13 30.86 -13.23
CA GLY A 128 4.38 32.06 -12.82
C GLY A 128 3.24 31.77 -11.83
N ASP A 129 2.51 32.83 -11.47
CA ASP A 129 1.44 32.80 -10.44
C ASP A 129 0.03 32.66 -11.04
N GLY A 130 -0.09 32.29 -12.32
CA GLY A 130 -1.38 32.15 -13.00
C GLY A 130 -2.18 30.95 -12.53
N ASP A 131 -3.50 31.11 -12.37
CA ASP A 131 -4.40 29.99 -12.11
C ASP A 131 -4.32 28.96 -13.25
N GLY A 132 -4.06 27.69 -12.90
CA GLY A 132 -3.89 26.60 -13.85
C GLY A 132 -2.47 26.46 -14.45
N ALA A 133 -1.52 27.33 -14.07
CA ALA A 133 -0.13 27.17 -14.48
C ALA A 133 0.52 25.95 -13.82
N ILE A 134 1.29 25.19 -14.61
CA ILE A 134 2.08 24.06 -14.11
C ILE A 134 3.25 24.62 -13.29
N PRO A 135 3.37 24.28 -12.00
CA PRO A 135 4.50 24.74 -11.19
C PRO A 135 5.84 24.26 -11.77
N PRO A 136 6.91 25.08 -11.74
CA PRO A 136 8.22 24.68 -12.27
C PRO A 136 8.73 23.35 -11.70
N GLU A 137 8.52 23.11 -10.41
CA GLU A 137 8.95 21.87 -9.74
C GLU A 137 8.21 20.64 -10.27
N ALA A 138 6.90 20.77 -10.52
CA ALA A 138 6.09 19.70 -11.11
C ALA A 138 6.46 19.45 -12.57
N PHE A 139 6.79 20.50 -13.32
CA PHE A 139 7.28 20.37 -14.69
C PHE A 139 8.66 19.70 -14.73
N ASP A 140 9.58 20.08 -13.84
CA ASP A 140 10.90 19.43 -13.72
C ASP A 140 10.76 17.95 -13.33
N GLU A 141 9.84 17.61 -12.42
CA GLU A 141 9.52 16.23 -12.09
C GLU A 141 9.01 15.46 -13.31
N LEU A 142 8.15 16.07 -14.12
CA LEU A 142 7.69 15.49 -15.39
C LEU A 142 8.87 15.23 -16.34
N LEU A 143 9.77 16.20 -16.53
CA LEU A 143 10.96 16.08 -17.39
C LEU A 143 11.86 14.91 -16.96
N VAL A 144 12.08 14.73 -15.66
CA VAL A 144 12.87 13.62 -15.10
C VAL A 144 12.16 12.27 -15.31
N ASN A 145 10.83 12.25 -15.24
CA ASN A 145 10.05 11.03 -15.33
C ASN A 145 9.71 10.57 -16.76
N PHE A 146 9.92 11.41 -17.77
CA PHE A 146 9.70 11.02 -19.17
C PHE A 146 10.38 9.67 -19.51
N PRO A 147 9.70 8.75 -20.23
CA PRO A 147 10.24 7.43 -20.51
C PRO A 147 11.56 7.49 -21.28
N THR A 148 12.52 6.66 -20.89
CA THR A 148 13.77 6.50 -21.63
C THR A 148 13.59 5.55 -22.82
N THR A 149 14.53 5.57 -23.76
CA THR A 149 14.60 4.57 -24.85
C THR A 149 14.58 3.13 -24.31
N THR A 150 15.27 2.90 -23.19
CA THR A 150 15.34 1.58 -22.54
C THR A 150 14.00 1.20 -21.95
N GLU A 151 13.34 2.13 -21.24
CA GLU A 151 12.00 1.94 -20.67
C GLU A 151 10.96 1.60 -21.74
N MET A 152 10.92 2.38 -22.83
CA MET A 152 10.03 2.14 -23.96
C MET A 152 10.28 0.76 -24.60
N ASN A 153 11.54 0.34 -24.71
CA ASN A 153 11.88 -0.98 -25.24
C ASN A 153 11.44 -2.11 -24.30
N HIS A 154 11.60 -1.94 -22.98
CA HIS A 154 11.12 -2.90 -22.00
C HIS A 154 9.60 -3.01 -22.03
N TYR A 155 8.89 -1.88 -22.09
CA TYR A 155 7.43 -1.85 -22.20
C TYR A 155 6.95 -2.58 -23.46
N ALA A 156 7.53 -2.26 -24.62
CA ALA A 156 7.17 -2.92 -25.87
C ALA A 156 7.38 -4.44 -25.81
N ARG A 157 8.53 -4.90 -25.28
CA ARG A 157 8.82 -6.33 -25.11
C ARG A 157 7.85 -7.01 -24.14
N ALA A 158 7.54 -6.37 -23.01
CA ALA A 158 6.59 -6.90 -22.03
C ALA A 158 5.19 -7.07 -22.63
N ARG A 159 4.72 -6.08 -23.42
CA ARG A 159 3.44 -6.17 -24.14
C ARG A 159 3.41 -7.33 -25.15
N VAL A 160 4.47 -7.51 -25.93
CA VAL A 160 4.57 -8.62 -26.89
C VAL A 160 4.59 -9.98 -26.18
N THR A 161 5.42 -10.11 -25.13
CA THR A 161 5.48 -11.34 -24.33
C THR A 161 4.13 -11.65 -23.69
N GLY A 162 3.42 -10.66 -23.14
CA GLY A 162 2.11 -10.88 -22.52
C GLY A 162 1.04 -11.45 -23.46
N VAL A 163 1.14 -11.18 -24.76
CA VAL A 163 0.22 -11.74 -25.77
C VAL A 163 0.64 -13.14 -26.24
N LEU A 164 1.95 -13.39 -26.33
CA LEU A 164 2.49 -14.58 -27.03
C LEU A 164 3.03 -15.68 -26.10
N LYS A 165 3.20 -15.40 -24.79
CA LYS A 165 3.85 -16.33 -23.83
C LYS A 165 3.12 -17.68 -23.73
N ASP A 166 1.80 -17.69 -23.86
CA ASP A 166 1.01 -18.93 -23.77
C ASP A 166 1.14 -19.81 -25.03
N TYR A 167 1.60 -19.24 -26.14
CA TYR A 167 1.78 -19.93 -27.42
C TYR A 167 3.23 -20.35 -27.67
N LEU A 168 4.20 -19.67 -27.07
CA LEU A 168 5.62 -19.82 -27.37
C LEU A 168 6.45 -20.03 -26.09
N GLY A 169 6.82 -21.29 -25.81
CA GLY A 169 7.48 -21.70 -24.57
C GLY A 169 8.93 -21.23 -24.36
N THR A 170 9.57 -20.60 -25.35
CA THR A 170 10.95 -20.08 -25.26
C THR A 170 11.02 -18.57 -24.99
N MET A 171 9.89 -17.91 -24.76
CA MET A 171 9.86 -16.46 -24.54
C MET A 171 10.52 -16.06 -23.23
N SER A 172 11.40 -15.06 -23.30
CA SER A 172 12.04 -14.48 -22.12
C SER A 172 11.03 -13.74 -21.23
N ASP A 173 11.29 -13.69 -19.92
CA ASP A 173 10.47 -12.93 -18.97
C ASP A 173 10.72 -11.41 -19.07
N ALA A 174 10.12 -10.80 -20.10
CA ALA A 174 10.25 -9.38 -20.38
C ALA A 174 9.56 -8.49 -19.32
N GLN A 175 8.54 -9.02 -18.65
CA GLN A 175 7.81 -8.30 -17.59
C GLN A 175 8.73 -8.05 -16.39
N THR A 176 9.41 -9.10 -15.90
CA THR A 176 10.38 -8.96 -14.80
C THR A 176 11.50 -7.96 -15.12
N LYS A 177 11.93 -7.87 -16.38
CA LYS A 177 12.94 -6.88 -16.80
C LYS A 177 12.40 -5.45 -16.77
N LEU A 178 11.16 -5.23 -17.19
CA LEU A 178 10.52 -3.91 -17.08
C LEU A 178 10.37 -3.50 -15.61
N ASP A 179 9.84 -4.38 -14.77
CA ASP A 179 9.58 -4.10 -13.36
C ASP A 179 10.88 -3.79 -12.61
N SER A 180 11.95 -4.55 -12.91
CA SER A 180 13.28 -4.31 -12.35
C SER A 180 13.84 -2.94 -12.75
N TYR A 181 13.67 -2.55 -14.02
CA TYR A 181 14.11 -1.24 -14.52
C TYR A 181 13.34 -0.08 -13.86
N LEU A 182 12.00 -0.18 -13.77
CA LEU A 182 11.16 0.83 -13.13
C LEU A 182 11.47 0.96 -11.63
N ASN A 183 11.73 -0.15 -10.93
CA ASN A 183 12.09 -0.13 -9.52
C ASN A 183 13.44 0.54 -9.27
N GLN A 184 14.41 0.42 -10.19
CA GLN A 184 15.67 1.15 -10.12
C GLN A 184 15.51 2.66 -10.41
N LYS A 185 14.51 3.05 -11.22
CA LYS A 185 14.24 4.44 -11.59
C LYS A 185 13.49 5.24 -10.51
N LYS A 186 12.94 4.60 -9.46
CA LYS A 186 12.05 5.26 -8.49
C LYS A 186 12.69 6.50 -7.84
N THR A 187 12.08 7.66 -8.14
CA THR A 187 12.41 9.02 -7.68
C THR A 187 11.37 9.61 -6.73
N ILE A 188 10.34 8.84 -6.32
CA ILE A 188 9.36 9.30 -5.34
C ILE A 188 9.97 9.10 -3.94
N PRO A 189 10.22 10.18 -3.16
CA PRO A 189 10.64 10.04 -1.79
C PRO A 189 9.52 9.36 -1.02
N ASN A 190 9.82 8.20 -0.41
CA ASN A 190 8.88 7.52 0.45
C ASN A 190 8.71 8.34 1.73
N ARG A 191 7.74 9.26 1.75
CA ARG A 191 7.36 10.04 2.93
C ARG A 191 6.55 9.16 3.88
N SER A 192 7.24 8.23 4.53
CA SER A 192 6.65 7.37 5.54
C SER A 192 6.27 8.21 6.77
N LYS A 193 4.96 8.35 7.04
CA LYS A 193 4.43 9.00 8.26
C LYS A 193 4.39 8.05 9.47
N ILE A 194 5.30 7.07 9.54
CA ILE A 194 5.30 5.99 10.56
C ILE A 194 5.68 6.50 11.96
N ASP A 195 6.34 7.67 12.08
CA ASP A 195 6.86 8.14 13.37
C ASP A 195 5.79 8.37 14.44
N PHE A 196 4.60 8.88 14.08
CA PHE A 196 3.50 9.04 15.04
C PHE A 196 2.95 7.69 15.55
N ILE A 197 2.90 6.68 14.69
CA ILE A 197 2.38 5.34 15.03
C ILE A 197 3.36 4.60 15.95
N ARG A 198 4.67 4.82 15.74
CA ARG A 198 5.74 4.16 16.51
C ARG A 198 5.57 4.33 18.02
N ASP A 199 5.16 5.51 18.47
CA ASP A 199 5.12 5.84 19.89
C ASP A 199 3.76 5.52 20.53
N TYR A 200 2.71 5.32 19.72
CA TYR A 200 1.35 5.02 20.18
C TYR A 200 1.07 3.51 20.23
N GLU A 201 1.47 2.77 19.19
CA GLU A 201 1.11 1.35 19.05
C GLU A 201 1.60 0.49 20.23
N PRO A 202 2.84 0.62 20.75
CA PRO A 202 3.29 -0.17 21.90
C PRO A 202 2.47 0.07 23.18
N LYS A 203 2.06 1.33 23.43
CA LYS A 203 1.33 1.72 24.64
C LYS A 203 0.00 0.99 24.79
N LYS A 204 -0.65 0.69 23.66
CA LYS A 204 -1.89 -0.09 23.61
C LYS A 204 -1.66 -1.52 24.12
N PHE A 205 -0.58 -2.18 23.69
CA PHE A 205 -0.24 -3.53 24.15
C PHE A 205 0.25 -3.52 25.61
N GLU A 206 1.03 -2.51 26.01
CA GLU A 206 1.47 -2.32 27.40
C GLU A 206 0.27 -2.19 28.35
N TYR A 207 -0.69 -1.31 28.02
CA TYR A 207 -1.90 -1.13 28.81
C TYR A 207 -2.66 -2.45 29.01
N VAL A 208 -2.92 -3.19 27.93
CA VAL A 208 -3.64 -4.47 28.00
C VAL A 208 -2.88 -5.51 28.82
N ARG A 209 -1.55 -5.61 28.64
CA ARG A 209 -0.71 -6.52 29.42
C ARG A 209 -0.76 -6.18 30.90
N ASP A 210 -0.63 -4.90 31.24
CA ASP A 210 -0.55 -4.42 32.62
C ASP A 210 -1.88 -4.65 33.36
N GLU A 211 -3.01 -4.40 32.70
CA GLU A 211 -4.34 -4.68 33.25
C GLU A 211 -4.59 -6.18 33.47
N ILE A 212 -4.28 -7.05 32.49
CA ILE A 212 -4.40 -8.51 32.67
C ILE A 212 -3.50 -8.97 33.82
N SER A 213 -2.27 -8.44 33.91
CA SER A 213 -1.33 -8.74 34.98
C SER A 213 -1.85 -8.31 36.35
N ALA A 214 -2.47 -7.12 36.43
CA ALA A 214 -3.08 -6.62 37.65
C ALA A 214 -4.25 -7.52 38.10
N MET A 215 -5.14 -7.89 37.18
CA MET A 215 -6.26 -8.80 37.47
C MET A 215 -5.78 -10.16 37.99
N LEU A 216 -4.72 -10.71 37.40
CA LEU A 216 -4.14 -11.98 37.83
C LEU A 216 -3.54 -11.88 39.24
N ARG A 217 -2.80 -10.80 39.55
CA ARG A 217 -2.24 -10.56 40.90
C ARG A 217 -3.34 -10.43 41.94
N GLU A 218 -4.42 -9.74 41.61
CA GLU A 218 -5.55 -9.60 42.54
C GLU A 218 -6.25 -10.93 42.79
N VAL A 219 -6.42 -11.78 41.77
CA VAL A 219 -7.01 -13.12 41.94
C VAL A 219 -6.09 -14.10 42.68
N GLU A 220 -4.77 -13.93 42.58
CA GLU A 220 -3.81 -14.66 43.42
C GLU A 220 -3.96 -14.30 44.91
N ALA A 221 -4.11 -13.00 45.22
CA ALA A 221 -4.28 -12.54 46.59
C ALA A 221 -5.69 -12.84 47.14
N LYS A 222 -6.70 -12.71 46.30
CA LYS A 222 -8.11 -12.92 46.64
C LYS A 222 -8.77 -13.77 45.54
N PRO A 223 -8.86 -15.10 45.75
CA PRO A 223 -9.47 -16.01 44.79
C PRO A 223 -10.96 -15.81 44.55
N ASP A 224 -11.59 -14.71 44.91
CA ASP A 224 -12.97 -14.36 44.52
C ASP A 224 -13.10 -12.87 44.17
N ALA A 225 -12.00 -12.20 43.85
CA ALA A 225 -11.97 -10.79 43.47
C ALA A 225 -12.85 -10.49 42.23
N PHE A 226 -12.79 -11.38 41.23
CA PHE A 226 -13.53 -11.25 39.98
C PHE A 226 -14.40 -12.48 39.71
N LYS A 227 -15.60 -12.26 39.18
CA LYS A 227 -16.48 -13.31 38.66
C LYS A 227 -16.10 -13.63 37.20
N GLU A 228 -16.55 -14.78 36.70
CA GLU A 228 -16.32 -15.17 35.29
C GLU A 228 -16.78 -14.11 34.30
N LYS A 229 -17.92 -13.46 34.56
CA LYS A 229 -18.44 -12.35 33.74
C LYS A 229 -17.52 -11.14 33.71
N ASP A 230 -16.80 -10.85 34.80
CA ASP A 230 -15.85 -9.74 34.84
C ASP A 230 -14.64 -10.04 33.94
N TRP A 231 -14.16 -11.28 33.98
CA TRP A 231 -13.10 -11.77 33.07
C TRP A 231 -13.55 -11.73 31.61
N GLN A 232 -14.74 -12.24 31.30
CA GLN A 232 -15.32 -12.21 29.96
C GLN A 232 -15.37 -10.77 29.41
N ARG A 233 -15.93 -9.82 30.18
CA ARG A 233 -16.03 -8.41 29.77
C ARG A 233 -14.65 -7.79 29.50
N GLN A 234 -13.73 -7.92 30.46
CA GLN A 234 -12.44 -7.25 30.36
C GLN A 234 -11.59 -7.80 29.22
N ILE A 235 -11.56 -9.13 29.05
CA ILE A 235 -10.80 -9.78 27.99
C ILE A 235 -11.38 -9.42 26.62
N VAL A 236 -12.70 -9.36 26.45
CA VAL A 236 -13.33 -8.95 25.19
C VAL A 236 -12.92 -7.54 24.75
N GLU A 237 -12.94 -6.57 25.67
CA GLU A 237 -12.51 -5.21 25.39
C GLU A 237 -11.05 -5.18 24.92
N PHE A 238 -10.19 -5.96 25.58
CA PHE A 238 -8.79 -6.09 25.22
C PHE A 238 -8.57 -6.78 23.89
N LEU A 239 -9.38 -7.79 23.55
CA LEU A 239 -9.27 -8.48 22.27
C LEU A 239 -9.59 -7.56 21.10
N LEU A 240 -10.63 -6.72 21.21
CA LEU A 240 -10.94 -5.72 20.17
C LEU A 240 -9.82 -4.68 20.00
N LEU A 241 -9.06 -4.40 21.07
CA LEU A 241 -7.85 -3.60 20.97
C LEU A 241 -6.76 -4.40 20.24
N ILE A 242 -6.29 -5.51 20.80
CA ILE A 242 -5.03 -6.16 20.36
C ILE A 242 -5.17 -7.06 19.13
N PHE A 243 -6.38 -7.49 18.77
CA PHE A 243 -6.66 -8.29 17.58
C PHE A 243 -7.47 -7.45 16.56
N PRO A 244 -6.80 -6.66 15.70
CA PRO A 244 -7.46 -5.72 14.79
C PRO A 244 -8.34 -6.39 13.72
N LYS A 245 -8.28 -7.72 13.60
CA LYS A 245 -9.20 -8.52 12.78
C LYS A 245 -10.66 -8.33 13.23
N TYR A 246 -10.89 -8.27 14.55
CA TYR A 246 -12.24 -8.25 15.11
C TYR A 246 -12.73 -6.80 15.28
N VAL A 247 -13.96 -6.54 14.85
CA VAL A 247 -14.54 -5.20 14.81
C VAL A 247 -15.75 -5.04 15.73
N ALA A 248 -16.34 -6.15 16.18
CA ALA A 248 -17.45 -6.14 17.14
C ALA A 248 -17.50 -7.44 17.95
N VAL A 249 -18.15 -7.37 19.11
CA VAL A 249 -18.50 -8.53 19.93
C VAL A 249 -20.01 -8.53 20.19
N LEU A 250 -20.63 -9.68 20.00
CA LEU A 250 -22.05 -9.92 20.25
C LEU A 250 -22.17 -10.74 21.53
N GLU A 251 -22.93 -10.23 22.50
CA GLU A 251 -23.13 -10.89 23.78
C GLU A 251 -24.42 -11.72 23.80
N ASN A 252 -24.38 -12.87 24.45
CA ASN A 252 -25.52 -13.76 24.70
C ASN A 252 -26.31 -14.10 23.41
N VAL A 253 -25.59 -14.54 22.38
CA VAL A 253 -26.15 -14.84 21.06
C VAL A 253 -26.91 -16.15 21.11
N HIS A 254 -28.21 -16.10 20.81
CA HIS A 254 -29.01 -17.30 20.64
C HIS A 254 -28.52 -18.13 19.44
N ILE A 255 -28.38 -19.43 19.65
CA ILE A 255 -28.10 -20.40 18.60
C ILE A 255 -29.12 -21.54 18.64
N LYS A 256 -29.55 -21.96 17.44
CA LYS A 256 -30.50 -23.07 17.29
C LYS A 256 -29.82 -24.40 17.64
N ASP A 257 -30.41 -25.12 18.60
CA ASP A 257 -30.04 -26.51 18.86
C ASP A 257 -30.66 -27.42 17.77
N PHE A 258 -29.79 -28.04 16.98
CA PHE A 258 -30.18 -28.95 15.90
C PHE A 258 -30.30 -30.42 16.35
N TYR A 259 -29.92 -30.74 17.59
CA TYR A 259 -29.95 -32.10 18.15
C TYR A 259 -30.44 -32.10 19.62
N PRO A 260 -31.69 -31.71 19.88
CA PRO A 260 -32.27 -31.76 21.21
C PRO A 260 -32.43 -33.22 21.69
N ILE A 261 -31.97 -33.53 22.89
CA ILE A 261 -31.98 -34.89 23.46
C ILE A 261 -33.39 -35.32 23.94
N ARG A 262 -34.30 -34.38 24.22
CA ARG A 262 -35.63 -34.66 24.83
C ARG A 262 -36.83 -34.04 24.11
N GLY A 263 -36.72 -33.74 22.81
CA GLY A 263 -37.84 -33.20 22.01
C GLY A 263 -38.14 -31.71 22.23
N ASP A 264 -37.80 -31.16 23.40
CA ASP A 264 -37.82 -29.72 23.63
C ASP A 264 -36.57 -29.08 23.04
N SER A 265 -36.74 -28.04 22.20
CA SER A 265 -35.62 -27.25 21.72
C SER A 265 -35.03 -26.48 22.91
N THR A 266 -33.93 -26.97 23.47
CA THR A 266 -33.16 -26.18 24.44
C THR A 266 -32.53 -25.01 23.70
N ASN A 267 -32.95 -23.79 24.03
CA ASN A 267 -32.28 -22.59 23.56
C ASN A 267 -30.82 -22.64 24.05
N ARG A 268 -29.89 -22.64 23.10
CA ARG A 268 -28.46 -22.55 23.39
C ARG A 268 -28.02 -21.11 23.16
N TYR A 269 -27.08 -20.66 23.97
CA TYR A 269 -26.53 -19.32 23.87
C TYR A 269 -25.02 -19.41 23.83
N ILE A 270 -24.42 -18.56 23.01
CA ILE A 270 -22.99 -18.28 23.03
C ILE A 270 -22.82 -17.00 23.82
N ASP A 271 -22.07 -17.04 24.92
CA ASP A 271 -21.85 -15.88 25.77
C ASP A 271 -21.25 -14.72 24.97
N LEU A 272 -20.27 -15.02 24.12
CA LEU A 272 -19.53 -14.05 23.34
C LEU A 272 -19.25 -14.59 21.93
N LEU A 273 -19.66 -13.82 20.92
CA LEU A 273 -19.39 -14.10 19.51
C LEU A 273 -18.63 -12.91 18.91
N LEU A 274 -17.42 -13.16 18.42
CA LEU A 274 -16.59 -12.16 17.76
C LEU A 274 -17.03 -12.01 16.29
N VAL A 275 -17.02 -10.79 15.79
CA VAL A 275 -17.29 -10.47 14.39
C VAL A 275 -16.04 -9.85 13.78
N ASP A 276 -15.52 -10.45 12.72
CA ASP A 276 -14.37 -9.93 11.99
C ASP A 276 -14.72 -8.84 10.99
N ALA A 277 -13.72 -8.13 10.48
CA ALA A 277 -13.91 -7.03 9.53
C ALA A 277 -14.62 -7.43 8.21
N ASN A 278 -14.70 -8.73 7.88
CA ASN A 278 -15.39 -9.25 6.71
C ASN A 278 -16.82 -9.75 7.02
N GLY A 279 -17.23 -9.64 8.29
CA GLY A 279 -18.52 -10.09 8.80
C GLY A 279 -18.54 -11.54 9.29
N SER A 280 -17.42 -12.26 9.24
CA SER A 280 -17.37 -13.67 9.70
C SER A 280 -17.44 -13.74 11.22
N VAL A 281 -18.12 -14.76 11.74
CA VAL A 281 -18.25 -14.96 13.19
C VAL A 281 -17.32 -16.04 13.72
N ASP A 282 -16.70 -15.76 14.86
CA ASP A 282 -15.90 -16.72 15.63
C ASP A 282 -16.38 -16.76 17.08
N ALA A 283 -16.46 -17.94 17.68
CA ALA A 283 -16.84 -18.08 19.09
C ALA A 283 -15.68 -17.74 20.01
N ILE A 284 -15.97 -17.23 21.20
CA ILE A 284 -14.96 -17.14 22.26
C ILE A 284 -15.52 -17.63 23.59
N GLU A 285 -14.72 -18.45 24.28
CA GLU A 285 -14.99 -18.90 25.63
C GLU A 285 -13.85 -18.41 26.53
N VAL A 286 -14.18 -17.61 27.54
CA VAL A 286 -13.23 -17.12 28.54
C VAL A 286 -13.62 -17.69 29.89
N LYS A 287 -12.73 -18.48 30.50
CA LYS A 287 -12.92 -19.03 31.84
C LYS A 287 -11.99 -18.33 32.81
N ARG A 288 -12.57 -17.92 33.95
CA ARG A 288 -11.80 -17.38 35.07
C ARG A 288 -10.64 -18.31 35.44
N PRO A 289 -9.42 -17.81 35.66
CA PRO A 289 -8.29 -18.66 36.01
C PRO A 289 -8.50 -19.29 37.40
N ARG A 290 -8.35 -20.61 37.46
CA ARG A 290 -8.34 -21.41 38.69
C ARG A 290 -7.17 -22.41 38.65
N PRO A 291 -6.72 -22.88 39.82
CA PRO A 291 -5.70 -23.92 39.88
C PRO A 291 -6.16 -25.21 39.19
N HIS A 292 -5.25 -25.90 38.49
CA HIS A 292 -5.45 -27.26 37.95
C HIS A 292 -6.57 -27.40 36.89
N GLN A 293 -6.89 -26.34 36.14
CA GLN A 293 -7.92 -26.38 35.08
C GLN A 293 -7.48 -27.11 33.80
N LEU A 294 -6.19 -27.00 33.47
CA LEU A 294 -5.66 -27.31 32.14
C LEU A 294 -5.29 -28.78 31.95
N LEU A 295 -4.65 -29.39 32.96
CA LEU A 295 -4.09 -30.74 32.89
C LEU A 295 -4.55 -31.60 34.07
N SER A 296 -4.47 -32.92 33.90
CA SER A 296 -4.69 -33.88 34.98
C SER A 296 -3.74 -33.65 36.15
N ARG A 297 -4.22 -33.81 37.39
CA ARG A 297 -3.41 -33.59 38.60
C ARG A 297 -2.17 -34.48 38.70
N LYS A 298 -2.23 -35.66 38.09
CA LYS A 298 -1.13 -36.61 38.02
C LYS A 298 -0.96 -37.07 36.57
N PRO A 299 0.26 -37.45 36.17
CA PRO A 299 0.47 -38.10 34.89
C PRO A 299 -0.23 -39.47 34.90
N GLY A 300 -0.69 -39.90 33.73
CA GLY A 300 -1.25 -41.23 33.52
C GLY A 300 -0.20 -42.33 33.68
N SER A 301 -0.61 -43.59 33.54
CA SER A 301 0.26 -44.77 33.70
C SER A 301 1.50 -44.78 32.79
N ARG A 302 1.49 -44.02 31.70
CA ARG A 302 2.61 -43.86 30.76
C ARG A 302 3.39 -42.55 30.91
N GLY A 303 3.14 -41.79 31.97
CA GLY A 303 3.86 -40.55 32.27
C GLY A 303 3.30 -39.28 31.63
N ASN A 304 2.24 -39.36 30.83
CA ASN A 304 1.67 -38.22 30.11
C ASN A 304 0.56 -37.54 30.91
N TYR A 305 0.53 -36.21 30.88
CA TYR A 305 -0.60 -35.41 31.35
C TYR A 305 -1.70 -35.37 30.30
N THR A 306 -2.95 -35.42 30.76
CA THR A 306 -4.14 -35.37 29.89
C THR A 306 -4.90 -34.07 30.11
N PRO A 307 -5.73 -33.60 29.15
CA PRO A 307 -6.57 -32.43 29.37
C PRO A 307 -7.39 -32.54 30.67
N GLY A 308 -7.38 -31.49 31.46
CA GLY A 308 -8.22 -31.38 32.66
C GLY A 308 -9.72 -31.40 32.31
N GLY A 309 -10.56 -31.61 33.34
CA GLY A 309 -12.02 -31.62 33.18
C GLY A 309 -12.53 -30.30 32.61
N GLU A 310 -12.14 -29.17 33.21
CA GLU A 310 -12.56 -27.84 32.76
C GLU A 310 -12.08 -27.51 31.34
N LEU A 311 -10.84 -27.86 30.98
CA LEU A 311 -10.36 -27.71 29.59
C LEU A 311 -11.18 -28.57 28.61
N SER A 312 -11.46 -29.82 28.95
CA SER A 312 -12.23 -30.73 28.10
C SER A 312 -13.68 -30.26 27.92
N GLU A 313 -14.29 -29.77 28.99
CA GLU A 313 -15.64 -29.18 28.96
C GLU A 313 -15.70 -27.93 28.08
N ALA A 314 -14.73 -27.02 28.25
CA ALA A 314 -14.67 -25.80 27.46
C ALA A 314 -14.41 -26.06 25.97
N VAL A 315 -13.52 -27.01 25.64
CA VAL A 315 -13.31 -27.47 24.26
C VAL A 315 -14.61 -28.03 23.66
N MET A 316 -15.28 -28.94 24.37
CA MET A 316 -16.56 -29.50 23.93
C MET A 316 -17.64 -28.42 23.75
N GLN A 317 -17.64 -27.41 24.61
CA GLN A 317 -18.58 -26.29 24.53
C GLN A 317 -18.38 -25.48 23.25
N VAL A 318 -17.15 -25.08 22.94
CA VAL A 318 -16.87 -24.32 21.71
C VAL A 318 -17.03 -25.16 20.45
N GLU A 319 -16.72 -26.47 20.48
CA GLU A 319 -17.00 -27.38 19.36
C GLU A 319 -18.49 -27.45 19.05
N LYS A 320 -19.35 -27.51 20.08
CA LYS A 320 -20.81 -27.46 19.90
C LYS A 320 -21.27 -26.13 19.32
N TYR A 321 -20.68 -25.00 19.74
CA TYR A 321 -21.00 -23.70 19.16
C TYR A 321 -20.68 -23.65 17.66
N ILE A 322 -19.47 -24.05 17.28
CA ILE A 322 -19.03 -24.13 15.88
C ILE A 322 -19.95 -25.03 15.08
N PHE A 323 -20.30 -26.20 15.63
CA PHE A 323 -21.19 -27.16 14.99
C PHE A 323 -22.59 -26.58 14.74
N HIS A 324 -23.21 -25.97 15.75
CA HIS A 324 -24.55 -25.39 15.62
C HIS A 324 -24.57 -24.17 14.70
N LEU A 325 -23.57 -23.29 14.78
CA LEU A 325 -23.41 -22.18 13.85
C LEU A 325 -23.32 -22.70 12.42
N SER A 326 -22.36 -23.59 12.14
CA SER A 326 -22.11 -24.13 10.80
C SER A 326 -23.35 -24.80 10.19
N LYS A 327 -24.15 -25.48 11.03
CA LYS A 327 -25.40 -26.12 10.58
C LYS A 327 -26.54 -25.12 10.32
N TRP A 328 -26.52 -23.94 10.93
CA TRP A 328 -27.58 -22.94 10.79
C TRP A 328 -27.50 -22.16 9.48
N GLY A 329 -26.29 -21.90 9.00
CA GLY A 329 -26.02 -21.21 7.73
C GLY A 329 -26.76 -19.86 7.61
N ARG A 330 -27.26 -19.56 6.41
CA ARG A 330 -27.91 -18.26 6.10
C ARG A 330 -29.13 -17.93 6.95
N ALA A 331 -29.83 -18.94 7.48
CA ALA A 331 -30.93 -18.67 8.41
C ALA A 331 -30.41 -18.10 9.74
N GLY A 332 -29.30 -18.64 10.24
CA GLY A 332 -28.63 -18.14 11.44
C GLY A 332 -28.04 -16.76 11.26
N GLU A 333 -27.42 -16.50 10.10
CA GLU A 333 -26.91 -15.15 9.76
C GLU A 333 -27.98 -14.07 9.93
N ARG A 334 -29.19 -14.32 9.41
CA ARG A 334 -30.30 -13.36 9.52
C ARG A 334 -30.82 -13.19 10.95
N GLU A 335 -30.95 -14.28 11.68
CA GLU A 335 -31.43 -14.24 13.07
C GLU A 335 -30.43 -13.55 14.00
N ILE A 336 -29.13 -13.84 13.84
CA ILE A 336 -28.06 -13.18 14.59
C ILE A 336 -27.98 -11.71 14.18
N GLN A 337 -28.06 -11.35 12.88
CA GLN A 337 -27.97 -9.96 12.43
C GLN A 337 -29.09 -9.06 12.99
N ARG A 338 -30.32 -9.59 13.13
CA ARG A 338 -31.52 -8.81 13.43
C ARG A 338 -31.39 -7.91 14.67
N PRO A 339 -30.99 -8.40 15.85
CA PRO A 339 -30.82 -7.55 17.04
C PRO A 339 -29.61 -6.59 16.98
N TYR A 340 -28.61 -6.84 16.13
CA TYR A 340 -27.37 -6.04 16.08
C TYR A 340 -27.27 -5.11 14.85
N ARG A 341 -28.28 -5.08 13.97
CA ARG A 341 -28.26 -4.27 12.74
C ARG A 341 -27.99 -2.77 12.99
N ALA A 342 -28.47 -2.23 14.11
CA ALA A 342 -28.24 -0.84 14.49
C ALA A 342 -26.85 -0.57 15.11
N LYS A 343 -26.14 -1.63 15.52
CA LYS A 343 -24.80 -1.57 16.14
C LYS A 343 -23.67 -1.83 15.16
N LEU A 344 -23.99 -2.27 13.94
CA LEU A 344 -23.03 -2.59 12.88
C LEU A 344 -23.08 -1.52 11.77
N PRO A 345 -21.98 -1.31 11.01
CA PRO A 345 -21.96 -0.36 9.89
C PRO A 345 -23.07 -0.63 8.86
N LEU A 346 -23.48 0.42 8.13
CA LEU A 346 -24.48 0.28 7.07
C LEU A 346 -23.99 -0.69 5.99
N GLY A 347 -24.83 -1.69 5.65
CA GLY A 347 -24.48 -2.72 4.66
C GLY A 347 -23.58 -3.84 5.19
N PHE A 348 -23.24 -3.83 6.48
CA PHE A 348 -22.44 -4.88 7.11
C PHE A 348 -23.29 -6.13 7.37
N GLU A 349 -22.84 -7.28 6.85
CA GLU A 349 -23.55 -8.56 6.94
C GLU A 349 -22.77 -9.58 7.76
N ILE A 350 -23.40 -10.13 8.79
CA ILE A 350 -22.88 -11.28 9.53
C ILE A 350 -22.92 -12.53 8.65
N LYS A 351 -21.81 -13.27 8.66
CA LYS A 351 -21.60 -14.50 7.89
C LYS A 351 -21.16 -15.62 8.80
N ILE A 352 -21.78 -16.78 8.64
CA ILE A 352 -21.36 -18.01 9.28
C ILE A 352 -20.54 -18.81 8.26
N THR A 353 -19.29 -18.40 8.05
CA THR A 353 -18.37 -19.06 7.11
C THR A 353 -17.20 -19.68 7.87
N ASN A 354 -17.25 -21.01 8.03
CA ASN A 354 -16.21 -21.78 8.74
C ASN A 354 -15.80 -21.17 10.10
N PRO A 355 -16.77 -21.02 11.03
CA PRO A 355 -16.52 -20.36 12.31
C PRO A 355 -15.44 -21.09 13.09
N LYS A 356 -14.53 -20.32 13.70
CA LYS A 356 -13.49 -20.82 14.60
C LYS A 356 -13.85 -20.50 16.04
N ALA A 357 -13.03 -20.96 16.97
CA ALA A 357 -13.14 -20.55 18.37
C ALA A 357 -11.81 -20.11 18.96
N MET A 358 -11.91 -19.21 19.94
CA MET A 358 -10.84 -18.87 20.86
C MET A 358 -11.23 -19.35 22.26
N LEU A 359 -10.32 -20.00 22.96
CA LEU A 359 -10.51 -20.47 24.31
C LEU A 359 -9.40 -19.88 25.20
N ILE A 360 -9.77 -19.04 26.16
CA ILE A 360 -8.86 -18.43 27.12
C ILE A 360 -9.18 -18.96 28.52
N LEU A 361 -8.29 -19.76 29.08
CA LEU A 361 -8.49 -20.37 30.40
C LEU A 361 -7.17 -20.76 31.07
N GLY A 362 -7.19 -20.79 32.40
CA GLY A 362 -6.12 -21.38 33.19
C GLY A 362 -4.78 -20.64 33.13
N ARG A 363 -3.83 -21.19 33.89
CA ARG A 363 -2.48 -20.65 34.06
C ARG A 363 -1.46 -21.75 33.88
N ASP A 364 -0.37 -21.44 33.20
CA ASP A 364 0.74 -22.37 32.96
C ASP A 364 2.05 -21.94 33.63
N LYS A 365 2.05 -20.83 34.40
CA LYS A 365 3.22 -20.34 35.13
C LYS A 365 3.89 -21.36 36.06
N ASP A 366 3.13 -22.35 36.53
CA ASP A 366 3.58 -23.37 37.48
C ASP A 366 3.84 -24.73 36.78
N PHE A 367 3.80 -24.78 35.44
CA PHE A 367 4.03 -26.01 34.70
C PHE A 367 5.51 -26.39 34.67
N ASP A 368 5.79 -27.68 34.87
CA ASP A 368 7.09 -28.26 34.54
C ASP A 368 7.24 -28.48 33.02
N ASP A 369 8.47 -28.79 32.57
CA ASP A 369 8.77 -28.99 31.15
C ASP A 369 7.91 -30.08 30.50
N ARG A 370 7.49 -31.11 31.25
CA ARG A 370 6.64 -32.19 30.72
C ARG A 370 5.20 -31.72 30.55
N GLN A 371 4.68 -30.97 31.52
CA GLN A 371 3.37 -30.35 31.45
C GLN A 371 3.29 -29.35 30.30
N LEU A 372 4.32 -28.52 30.11
CA LEU A 372 4.41 -27.59 28.97
C LEU A 372 4.41 -28.35 27.64
N PHE A 373 5.20 -29.42 27.53
CA PHE A 373 5.27 -30.24 26.32
C PHE A 373 3.94 -30.92 25.99
N ASP A 374 3.31 -31.58 26.97
CA ASP A 374 2.02 -32.24 26.79
C ASP A 374 0.90 -31.24 26.47
N PHE A 375 0.91 -30.07 27.12
CA PHE A 375 -0.05 -29.00 26.83
C PHE A 375 0.10 -28.46 25.41
N GLU A 376 1.33 -28.29 24.91
CA GLU A 376 1.58 -27.88 23.52
C GLU A 376 1.03 -28.89 22.50
N ILE A 377 1.17 -30.19 22.77
CA ILE A 377 0.57 -31.25 21.93
C ILE A 377 -0.96 -31.10 21.91
N ILE A 378 -1.57 -30.88 23.08
CA ILE A 378 -3.02 -30.66 23.20
C ILE A 378 -3.45 -29.44 22.38
N ARG A 379 -2.76 -28.31 22.49
CA ARG A 379 -3.08 -27.10 21.71
C ARG A 379 -3.02 -27.36 20.20
N ARG A 380 -1.94 -27.99 19.74
CA ARG A 380 -1.74 -28.29 18.31
C ARG A 380 -2.80 -29.24 17.74
N LYS A 381 -3.35 -30.14 18.55
CA LYS A 381 -4.45 -31.02 18.14
C LYS A 381 -5.68 -30.21 17.66
N TYR A 382 -5.96 -29.07 18.27
CA TYR A 382 -7.15 -28.27 17.97
C TYR A 382 -6.87 -27.02 17.11
N ALA A 383 -5.61 -26.68 16.85
CA ALA A 383 -5.18 -25.40 16.26
C ALA A 383 -5.84 -25.01 14.91
N ASN A 384 -6.37 -25.96 14.16
CA ASN A 384 -7.10 -25.66 12.92
C ASN A 384 -8.47 -24.98 13.15
N VAL A 385 -9.09 -25.25 14.30
CA VAL A 385 -10.48 -24.89 14.61
C VAL A 385 -10.58 -24.07 15.90
N ILE A 386 -9.74 -24.34 16.90
CA ILE A 386 -9.76 -23.70 18.22
C ILE A 386 -8.34 -23.22 18.57
N ASP A 387 -8.20 -21.93 18.89
CA ASP A 387 -6.98 -21.39 19.50
C ASP A 387 -7.12 -21.43 21.04
N ILE A 388 -6.31 -22.28 21.69
CA ILE A 388 -6.33 -22.48 23.14
C ILE A 388 -5.17 -21.69 23.75
N MET A 389 -5.49 -20.73 24.62
CA MET A 389 -4.51 -19.86 25.27
C MET A 389 -4.71 -19.86 26.79
N THR A 390 -3.60 -19.80 27.52
CA THR A 390 -3.58 -19.48 28.95
C THR A 390 -3.42 -17.98 29.11
N TYR A 391 -3.75 -17.45 30.30
CA TYR A 391 -3.50 -16.04 30.58
C TYR A 391 -2.01 -15.70 30.54
N ASP A 392 -1.15 -16.63 30.99
CA ASP A 392 0.29 -16.47 30.94
C ASP A 392 0.82 -16.52 29.48
N ASP A 393 0.23 -17.35 28.60
CA ASP A 393 0.54 -17.37 27.16
C ASP A 393 0.15 -16.05 26.48
N LEU A 394 -1.01 -15.50 26.82
CA LEU A 394 -1.45 -14.21 26.32
C LEU A 394 -0.48 -13.09 26.74
N LEU A 395 -0.07 -13.05 28.01
CA LEU A 395 0.93 -12.10 28.50
C LEU A 395 2.28 -12.25 27.77
N ARG A 396 2.79 -13.48 27.61
CA ARG A 396 4.04 -13.73 26.86
C ARG A 396 3.95 -13.25 25.41
N ARG A 397 2.80 -13.43 24.74
CA ARG A 397 2.57 -12.92 23.38
C ARG A 397 2.61 -11.40 23.35
N LEU A 398 1.96 -10.74 24.30
CA LEU A 398 1.97 -9.29 24.43
C LEU A 398 3.39 -8.76 24.65
N ASP A 399 4.16 -9.35 25.56
CA ASP A 399 5.55 -8.96 25.81
C ASP A 399 6.43 -9.11 24.56
N ASN A 400 6.28 -10.21 23.82
CA ASN A 400 6.99 -10.41 22.57
C ASN A 400 6.62 -9.36 21.51
N ILE A 401 5.34 -8.99 21.40
CA ILE A 401 4.87 -7.93 20.48
C ILE A 401 5.49 -6.59 20.90
N ILE A 402 5.41 -6.22 22.18
CA ILE A 402 5.96 -4.97 22.72
C ILE A 402 7.47 -4.89 22.45
N ALA A 403 8.21 -5.98 22.66
CA ALA A 403 9.65 -6.04 22.43
C ALA A 403 10.03 -5.92 20.93
N MET A 404 9.19 -6.45 20.03
CA MET A 404 9.48 -6.50 18.60
C MET A 404 9.00 -5.25 17.84
N LEU A 405 7.97 -4.55 18.31
CA LEU A 405 7.43 -3.37 17.64
C LEU A 405 8.51 -2.29 17.39
N PRO A 406 9.29 -1.82 18.39
CA PRO A 406 10.35 -0.83 18.15
C PRO A 406 11.43 -1.32 17.18
N GLN A 407 11.79 -2.61 17.24
CA GLN A 407 12.78 -3.20 16.34
C GLN A 407 12.28 -3.25 14.90
N ASN A 408 11.01 -3.59 14.70
CA ASN A 408 10.38 -3.64 13.38
C ASN A 408 10.31 -2.24 12.77
N TYR A 409 9.90 -1.22 13.54
CA TYR A 409 9.89 0.17 13.09
C TYR A 409 11.31 0.69 12.76
N SER A 410 12.30 0.35 13.58
CA SER A 410 13.70 0.72 13.34
C SER A 410 14.27 0.04 12.09
N LYS A 411 13.97 -1.24 11.86
CA LYS A 411 14.36 -1.97 10.64
C LYS A 411 13.69 -1.39 9.40
N LEU A 412 12.41 -1.03 9.49
CA LEU A 412 11.68 -0.35 8.41
C LEU A 412 12.32 1.00 8.08
N SER A 413 12.60 1.83 9.09
CA SER A 413 13.29 3.12 8.90
C SER A 413 14.70 2.94 8.32
N ALA A 414 15.49 1.98 8.82
CA ALA A 414 16.84 1.71 8.31
C ALA A 414 16.84 1.13 6.90
N THR A 415 15.83 0.31 6.55
CA THR A 415 15.66 -0.22 5.19
C THR A 415 15.29 0.91 4.24
N LEU A 416 14.42 1.84 4.65
CA LEU A 416 14.10 3.05 3.87
C LEU A 416 15.33 3.93 3.65
N LYS A 417 16.19 4.11 4.67
CA LYS A 417 17.46 4.87 4.55
C LYS A 417 18.51 4.18 3.68
N LYS A 418 18.47 2.85 3.54
CA LYS A 418 19.41 2.08 2.70
C LYS A 418 18.99 1.98 1.23
N ILE A 419 17.84 2.53 0.85
CA ILE A 419 17.46 2.66 -0.56
C ILE A 419 18.34 3.78 -1.17
N PRO A 420 19.19 3.50 -2.17
CA PRO A 420 20.05 4.52 -2.77
C PRO A 420 19.18 5.65 -3.35
N GLY A 421 19.38 6.88 -2.87
CA GLY A 421 18.65 8.07 -3.34
C GLY A 421 17.85 8.84 -2.30
N LEU A 422 17.80 8.41 -1.03
CA LEU A 422 17.09 9.10 0.06
C LEU A 422 17.97 10.03 0.93
N ASP A 423 19.29 10.03 0.73
CA ASP A 423 20.16 11.05 1.32
C ASP A 423 20.10 12.32 0.47
N ALA A 424 19.01 13.08 0.60
CA ALA A 424 19.05 14.49 0.27
C ALA A 424 19.99 15.15 1.28
N LYS A 425 21.11 15.66 0.76
CA LYS A 425 22.02 16.53 1.49
C LYS A 425 21.22 17.71 2.06
N GLU A 426 21.18 17.82 3.38
CA GLU A 426 21.02 19.12 4.03
C GLU A 426 22.32 19.89 3.81
N GLU A 427 22.28 20.89 2.92
CA GLU A 427 23.12 22.08 2.98
C GLU A 427 22.24 23.26 3.42
#